data_AF-A0A948QAP0-F1
#
_entry.id   AF-A0A948QAP0-F1
#
_cell.length_a   1.000
_cell.length_b   1.000
_cell.length_c   1.000
_cell.angle_alpha   90.00
_cell.angle_beta   90.00
_cell.angle_gamma   90.00
#
_symmetry.space_group_name_H-M   'P 1'
#
loop_
_entity.id
_entity.type
_entity.pdbx_description
1 polymer ?
#
loop_
_entity_poly.entity_id
_entity_poly.type
_entity_poly.pdbx_seq_one_letter_code
_entity_poly.pdbx_strand_id
1 'polypeptide(L)'
;NLIITSQKEVPYEKLREMLVDEIKKSGKPYGLIIKDIAGGFTITQRTLPQSFTILIKYAVKVFPDERPDEVIRGLNMIGTPLQTFQKVIYTGDDSAVFNGTCGAESGWVPVSAVSPSLLFSEVETEKVKKSNEKPPILKPPYFDAQISTGGEK
;
A
#
# COMPACT_ATOMS: atom_id res chain seq x y z
N ASN A 1 19.48 9.07 -4.21
CA ASN A 1 18.14 9.31 -3.63
C ASN A 1 17.13 9.42 -4.75
N LEU A 2 15.98 8.77 -4.63
CA LEU A 2 14.84 8.90 -5.56
C LEU A 2 13.84 9.89 -4.99
N ILE A 3 13.30 10.81 -5.79
CA ILE A 3 12.31 11.79 -5.34
C ILE A 3 11.18 11.79 -6.34
N ILE A 4 9.96 11.57 -5.86
CA ILE A 4 8.75 11.62 -6.67
C ILE A 4 8.12 13.00 -6.54
N THR A 5 7.77 13.60 -7.67
CA THR A 5 7.06 14.87 -7.76
C THR A 5 5.83 14.70 -8.63
N SER A 6 4.74 15.40 -8.30
CA SER A 6 3.47 15.30 -9.00
C SER A 6 2.94 16.67 -9.40
N GLN A 7 2.26 16.73 -10.54
CA GLN A 7 1.47 17.90 -10.94
C GLN A 7 -0.01 17.76 -10.54
N LYS A 8 -0.41 16.57 -10.07
CA LYS A 8 -1.78 16.21 -9.69
C LYS A 8 -1.80 15.77 -8.23
N GLU A 9 -1.57 16.72 -7.36
CA GLU A 9 -1.51 16.54 -5.92
C GLU A 9 -2.82 17.00 -5.25
N VAL A 10 -3.31 16.22 -4.30
CA VAL A 10 -4.50 16.54 -3.48
C VAL A 10 -4.24 16.19 -2.01
N PRO A 11 -4.97 16.78 -1.05
CA PRO A 11 -4.90 16.35 0.34
C PRO A 11 -5.15 14.85 0.51
N TYR A 12 -4.45 14.18 1.43
CA TYR A 12 -4.62 12.73 1.66
C TYR A 12 -6.09 12.31 1.84
N GLU A 13 -6.87 13.06 2.61
CA GLU A 13 -8.30 12.78 2.81
C GLU A 13 -9.08 12.79 1.48
N LYS A 14 -8.74 13.74 0.59
CA LYS A 14 -9.32 13.80 -0.75
C LYS A 14 -8.85 12.63 -1.61
N LEU A 15 -7.59 12.21 -1.50
CA LEU A 15 -7.09 11.02 -2.18
C LEU A 15 -7.85 9.75 -1.75
N ARG A 16 -8.21 9.65 -0.47
CA ARG A 16 -9.01 8.53 0.07
C ARG A 16 -10.45 8.55 -0.45
N GLU A 17 -11.09 9.73 -0.54
CA GLU A 17 -12.39 9.86 -1.21
C GLU A 17 -12.32 9.40 -2.67
N MET A 18 -11.27 9.79 -3.39
CA MET A 18 -11.06 9.40 -4.78
C MET A 18 -10.82 7.90 -4.95
N LEU A 19 -10.18 7.24 -3.97
CA LEU A 19 -10.11 5.77 -3.91
C LEU A 19 -11.52 5.16 -3.82
N VAL A 20 -12.39 5.69 -2.96
CA VAL A 20 -13.78 5.24 -2.83
C VAL A 20 -14.55 5.41 -4.14
N ASP A 21 -14.37 6.54 -4.82
CA ASP A 21 -14.97 6.80 -6.12
C ASP A 21 -14.48 5.81 -7.19
N GLU A 22 -13.19 5.49 -7.21
CA GLU A 22 -12.63 4.52 -8.16
C GLU A 22 -13.11 3.09 -7.85
N ILE A 23 -13.31 2.72 -6.58
CA ILE A 23 -13.92 1.44 -6.19
C ILE A 23 -15.36 1.34 -6.74
N LYS A 24 -16.16 2.40 -6.56
CA LYS A 24 -17.54 2.46 -7.07
C LYS A 24 -17.57 2.36 -8.60
N LYS A 25 -16.72 3.15 -9.28
CA LYS A 25 -16.59 3.19 -10.74
C LYS A 25 -16.15 1.85 -11.33
N SER A 26 -15.24 1.14 -10.66
CA SER A 26 -14.74 -0.17 -11.10
C SER A 26 -15.65 -1.35 -10.73
N GLY A 27 -16.71 -1.12 -9.96
CA GLY A 27 -17.64 -2.15 -9.50
C GLY A 27 -16.99 -3.20 -8.60
N LYS A 28 -15.86 -2.86 -7.96
CA LYS A 28 -15.15 -3.77 -7.06
C LYS A 28 -15.78 -3.74 -5.66
N PRO A 29 -15.76 -4.86 -4.92
CA PRO A 29 -16.33 -4.90 -3.57
C PRO A 29 -15.53 -4.04 -2.56
N TYR A 30 -14.25 -3.81 -2.83
CA TYR A 30 -13.35 -3.00 -2.02
C TYR A 30 -12.12 -2.58 -2.84
N GLY A 31 -11.42 -1.57 -2.34
CA GLY A 31 -10.05 -1.22 -2.74
C GLY A 31 -9.08 -1.47 -1.59
N LEU A 32 -7.79 -1.19 -1.81
CA LEU A 32 -6.74 -1.44 -0.83
C LEU A 32 -5.98 -0.16 -0.53
N ILE A 33 -5.71 0.09 0.75
CA ILE A 33 -4.68 1.04 1.18
C ILE A 33 -3.53 0.22 1.76
N ILE A 34 -2.36 0.30 1.12
CA ILE A 34 -1.11 -0.29 1.59
C ILE A 34 -0.39 0.76 2.44
N LYS A 35 -0.21 0.48 3.74
CA LYS A 35 0.34 1.42 4.72
C LYS A 35 1.79 1.13 5.09
N ASP A 36 2.23 -0.13 5.00
CA ASP A 36 3.60 -0.51 5.31
C ASP A 36 4.07 -1.71 4.48
N ILE A 37 5.36 -1.72 4.16
CA ILE A 37 6.02 -2.74 3.34
C ILE A 37 7.31 -3.23 4.01
N ALA A 38 7.70 -4.48 3.75
CA ALA A 38 8.98 -5.03 4.18
C ALA A 38 10.12 -4.69 3.19
N GLY A 39 9.75 -4.26 1.99
CA GLY A 39 10.66 -4.06 0.86
C GLY A 39 10.06 -4.73 -0.37
N GLY A 40 10.92 -5.20 -1.25
CA GLY A 40 10.52 -5.86 -2.47
C GLY A 40 11.73 -6.30 -3.27
N PHE A 41 11.48 -6.91 -4.42
CA PHE A 41 12.51 -7.25 -5.39
C PHE A 41 11.99 -6.99 -6.79
N THR A 42 12.92 -6.76 -7.71
CA THR A 42 12.63 -6.55 -9.14
C THR A 42 13.45 -7.55 -9.92
N ILE A 43 12.82 -8.20 -10.89
CA ILE A 43 13.48 -9.06 -11.85
C ILE A 43 13.87 -8.18 -13.04
N THR A 44 15.17 -7.98 -13.22
CA THR A 44 15.71 -7.11 -14.28
C THR A 44 16.45 -7.87 -15.39
N GLN A 45 16.52 -9.20 -15.30
CA GLN A 45 17.25 -10.05 -16.23
C GLN A 45 16.54 -10.17 -17.59
N ARG A 46 17.29 -10.22 -18.69
CA ARG A 46 16.72 -10.31 -20.05
C ARG A 46 16.00 -11.63 -20.34
N THR A 47 16.36 -12.69 -19.63
CA THR A 47 15.81 -14.05 -19.82
C THR A 47 14.57 -14.33 -19.00
N LEU A 48 14.18 -13.42 -18.11
CA LEU A 48 13.02 -13.53 -17.25
C LEU A 48 12.04 -12.37 -17.51
N PRO A 49 10.75 -12.53 -17.17
CA PRO A 49 9.81 -11.43 -17.21
C PRO A 49 10.27 -10.27 -16.33
N GLN A 50 10.23 -9.07 -16.90
CA GLN A 50 10.59 -7.83 -16.21
C GLN A 50 9.44 -7.42 -15.28
N SER A 51 9.54 -7.81 -14.02
CA SER A 51 8.47 -7.66 -13.03
C SER A 51 9.00 -7.24 -11.67
N PHE A 52 8.10 -6.81 -10.80
CA PHE A 52 8.42 -6.50 -9.41
C PHE A 52 7.46 -7.21 -8.46
N THR A 53 7.91 -7.38 -7.23
CA THR A 53 7.09 -7.81 -6.10
C THR A 53 7.38 -6.88 -4.92
N ILE A 54 6.33 -6.31 -4.34
CA ILE A 54 6.37 -5.56 -3.09
C ILE A 54 5.78 -6.42 -1.98
N LEU A 55 6.55 -6.58 -0.91
CA LEU A 55 6.20 -7.39 0.25
C LEU A 55 5.40 -6.55 1.24
N ILE A 56 4.09 -6.76 1.32
CA ILE A 56 3.20 -5.94 2.15
C ILE A 56 3.23 -6.42 3.60
N LYS A 57 3.45 -5.50 4.53
CA LYS A 57 3.33 -5.76 5.98
C LYS A 57 1.95 -5.41 6.52
N TYR A 58 1.42 -4.27 6.09
CA TYR A 58 0.14 -3.76 6.58
C TYR A 58 -0.66 -3.13 5.45
N ALA A 59 -1.87 -3.66 5.25
CA ALA A 59 -2.85 -3.11 4.35
C ALA A 59 -4.26 -3.24 4.94
N VAL A 60 -5.15 -2.37 4.49
CA VAL A 60 -6.57 -2.39 4.83
C VAL A 60 -7.42 -2.41 3.57
N LYS A 61 -8.57 -3.08 3.64
CA LYS A 61 -9.64 -2.94 2.67
C LYS A 61 -10.42 -1.67 2.97
N VAL A 62 -10.71 -0.91 1.93
CA VAL A 62 -11.62 0.23 1.95
C VAL A 62 -12.84 -0.14 1.13
N PHE A 63 -14.02 0.10 1.67
CA PHE A 63 -15.28 -0.30 1.04
C PHE A 63 -16.02 0.90 0.45
N PRO A 64 -16.82 0.70 -0.62
CA PRO A 64 -17.59 1.79 -1.23
C PRO A 64 -18.80 2.24 -0.40
N ASP A 65 -19.17 1.47 0.63
CA ASP A 65 -20.37 1.67 1.46
C ASP A 65 -20.06 2.18 2.87
N GLU A 66 -18.90 2.83 3.05
CA GLU A 66 -18.49 3.55 4.27
C GLU A 66 -18.35 2.68 5.53
N ARG A 67 -18.47 1.35 5.42
CA ARG A 67 -18.17 0.47 6.55
C ARG A 67 -16.69 0.62 6.98
N PRO A 68 -16.37 0.32 8.25
CA PRO A 68 -15.01 0.46 8.75
C PRO A 68 -13.98 -0.34 7.94
N ASP A 69 -12.78 0.22 7.82
CA ASP A 69 -11.67 -0.42 7.13
C ASP A 69 -11.30 -1.76 7.78
N GLU A 70 -11.14 -2.80 6.97
CA GLU A 70 -10.80 -4.14 7.46
C GLU A 70 -9.32 -4.46 7.19
N VAL A 71 -8.59 -4.87 8.23
CA VAL A 71 -7.20 -5.32 8.05
C VAL A 71 -7.16 -6.57 7.18
N ILE A 72 -6.30 -6.55 6.16
CA ILE A 72 -6.02 -7.69 5.30
C ILE A 72 -4.55 -8.07 5.42
N ARG A 73 -4.28 -9.38 5.38
CA ARG A 73 -2.94 -9.95 5.47
C ARG A 73 -2.73 -10.97 4.36
N GLY A 74 -1.47 -11.30 4.13
CA GLY A 74 -1.10 -12.40 3.27
C GLY A 74 -1.27 -12.11 1.78
N LEU A 75 -1.07 -10.86 1.38
CA LEU A 75 -0.92 -10.49 -0.01
C LEU A 75 0.39 -9.73 -0.25
N ASN A 76 0.92 -9.83 -1.45
CA ASN A 76 1.95 -8.97 -2.01
C ASN A 76 1.33 -8.17 -3.16
N MET A 77 1.96 -7.05 -3.52
CA MET A 77 1.66 -6.36 -4.77
C MET A 77 2.66 -6.80 -5.82
N ILE A 78 2.18 -7.16 -7.00
CA ILE A 78 3.02 -7.58 -8.12
C ILE A 78 2.65 -6.79 -9.37
N GLY A 79 3.51 -6.85 -10.37
CA GLY A 79 3.20 -6.30 -11.68
C GLY A 79 4.42 -6.11 -12.55
N THR A 80 4.20 -5.48 -13.70
CA THR A 80 5.27 -4.97 -14.55
C THR A 80 5.35 -3.46 -14.39
N PRO A 81 6.55 -2.87 -14.31
CA PRO A 81 6.68 -1.43 -14.04
C PRO A 81 5.91 -0.56 -15.03
N LEU A 82 5.99 -0.86 -16.33
CA LEU A 82 5.32 -0.09 -17.38
C LEU A 82 3.79 -0.08 -17.21
N GLN A 83 3.18 -1.25 -16.94
CA GLN A 83 1.73 -1.33 -16.74
C GLN A 83 1.31 -0.62 -15.46
N THR A 84 2.03 -0.84 -14.35
CA THR A 84 1.66 -0.26 -13.06
C THR A 84 1.78 1.26 -13.04
N PHE A 85 2.84 1.84 -13.64
CA PHE A 85 2.99 3.30 -13.66
C PHE A 85 1.89 4.00 -14.46
N GLN A 86 1.38 3.37 -15.51
CA GLN A 86 0.25 3.91 -16.29
C GLN A 86 -1.07 3.96 -15.49
N LYS A 87 -1.16 3.24 -14.36
CA LYS A 87 -2.35 3.23 -13.50
C LYS A 87 -2.30 4.29 -12.40
N VAL A 88 -1.20 5.03 -12.24
CA VAL A 88 -1.15 6.15 -11.27
C VAL A 88 -2.02 7.29 -11.79
N ILE A 89 -3.02 7.68 -11.00
CA ILE A 89 -3.98 8.73 -11.41
C ILE A 89 -3.80 10.04 -10.64
N TYR A 90 -3.47 9.97 -9.34
CA TYR A 90 -3.29 11.12 -8.44
C TYR A 90 -2.28 10.79 -7.34
N THR A 91 -1.77 11.83 -6.68
CA THR A 91 -0.90 11.71 -5.50
C THR A 91 -1.44 12.51 -4.32
N GLY A 92 -1.07 12.11 -3.11
CA GLY A 92 -1.30 12.88 -1.88
C GLY A 92 -0.28 14.01 -1.72
N ASP A 93 -0.53 14.92 -0.78
CA ASP A 93 0.38 15.97 -0.29
C ASP A 93 1.25 15.52 0.91
N ASP A 94 1.26 14.23 1.18
CA ASP A 94 1.79 13.57 2.37
C ASP A 94 3.13 12.88 2.10
N SER A 95 4.10 13.62 1.55
CA SER A 95 5.42 13.07 1.23
C SER A 95 6.11 12.45 2.44
N ALA A 96 6.51 11.19 2.31
CA ALA A 96 7.25 10.44 3.32
C ALA A 96 8.61 9.97 2.79
N VAL A 97 9.58 9.85 3.70
CA VAL A 97 10.92 9.34 3.39
C VAL A 97 11.00 7.85 3.70
N PHE A 98 11.44 7.08 2.72
CA PHE A 98 11.87 5.70 2.90
C PHE A 98 13.39 5.64 2.88
N ASN A 99 13.99 5.01 3.89
CA ASN A 99 15.41 4.69 3.92
C ASN A 99 15.58 3.18 3.96
N GLY A 100 16.49 2.64 3.17
CA GLY A 100 16.73 1.20 3.11
C GLY A 100 18.05 0.87 2.44
N THR A 101 18.22 -0.41 2.09
CA THR A 101 19.41 -0.91 1.40
C THR A 101 18.98 -1.57 0.10
N CYS A 102 19.60 -1.17 -1.02
CA CYS A 102 19.35 -1.76 -2.32
C CYS A 102 20.51 -2.69 -2.69
N GLY A 103 20.20 -3.90 -3.17
CA GLY A 103 21.16 -4.91 -3.57
C GLY A 103 21.14 -5.13 -5.07
N ALA A 104 22.32 -5.29 -5.66
CA ALA A 104 22.52 -5.73 -7.05
C ALA A 104 23.68 -6.74 -7.10
N GLU A 105 23.98 -7.26 -8.29
CA GLU A 105 25.13 -8.16 -8.51
C GLU A 105 26.47 -7.54 -8.07
N SER A 106 26.55 -6.20 -8.06
CA SER A 106 27.73 -5.45 -7.62
C SER A 106 27.80 -5.20 -6.11
N GLY A 107 26.80 -5.61 -5.33
CA GLY A 107 26.77 -5.45 -3.87
C GLY A 107 25.57 -4.65 -3.36
N TRP A 108 25.66 -4.22 -2.09
CA TRP A 108 24.60 -3.51 -1.37
C TRP A 108 24.99 -2.07 -1.07
N VAL A 109 24.06 -1.15 -1.28
CA VAL A 109 24.26 0.28 -0.99
C VAL A 109 23.06 0.86 -0.22
N PRO A 110 23.29 1.80 0.71
CA PRO A 110 22.21 2.52 1.35
C PRO A 110 21.51 3.42 0.32
N VAL A 111 20.18 3.45 0.38
CA VAL A 111 19.34 4.27 -0.49
C VAL A 111 18.30 5.02 0.32
N SER A 112 17.84 6.14 -0.24
CA SER A 112 16.65 6.82 0.24
C SER A 112 15.72 7.17 -0.93
N ALA A 113 14.42 7.18 -0.65
CA ALA A 113 13.39 7.60 -1.56
C ALA A 113 12.40 8.54 -0.84
N VAL A 114 11.85 9.51 -1.56
CA VAL A 114 10.77 10.38 -1.09
C VAL A 114 9.57 10.18 -2.00
N SER A 115 8.42 9.81 -1.42
CA SER A 115 7.18 9.59 -2.16
C SER A 115 5.98 10.08 -1.35
N PRO A 116 5.00 10.76 -2.00
CA PRO A 116 3.67 10.90 -1.43
C PRO A 116 2.90 9.58 -1.50
N SER A 117 1.71 9.54 -0.91
CA SER A 117 0.72 8.51 -1.22
C SER A 117 0.36 8.52 -2.71
N LEU A 118 0.24 7.35 -3.32
CA LEU A 118 -0.05 7.18 -4.74
C LEU A 118 -1.40 6.46 -4.91
N LEU A 119 -2.31 7.07 -5.68
CA LEU A 119 -3.57 6.43 -6.04
C LEU A 119 -3.42 5.73 -7.40
N PHE A 120 -3.64 4.42 -7.40
CA PHE A 120 -3.66 3.59 -8.60
C PHE A 120 -5.10 3.23 -8.96
N SER A 121 -5.45 3.30 -10.25
CA SER A 121 -6.75 2.83 -10.73
C SER A 121 -6.88 1.30 -10.64
N GLU A 122 -5.76 0.58 -10.78
CA GLU A 122 -5.71 -0.87 -10.72
C GLU A 122 -4.32 -1.33 -10.29
N VAL A 123 -4.26 -2.37 -9.47
CA VAL A 123 -3.03 -3.06 -9.06
C VAL A 123 -3.27 -4.56 -9.01
N GLU A 124 -2.25 -5.36 -9.31
CA GLU A 124 -2.30 -6.80 -9.15
C GLU A 124 -1.80 -7.22 -7.77
N THR A 125 -2.46 -8.20 -7.17
CA THR A 125 -2.07 -8.77 -5.88
C THR A 125 -1.86 -10.26 -5.99
N GLU A 126 -0.86 -10.74 -5.27
CA GLU A 126 -0.52 -12.16 -5.18
C GLU A 126 -0.74 -12.62 -3.75
N LYS A 127 -1.33 -13.80 -3.55
CA LYS A 127 -1.42 -14.40 -2.22
C LYS A 127 -0.05 -14.88 -1.79
N VAL A 128 0.38 -14.51 -0.59
CA VAL A 128 1.58 -15.11 0.00
C VAL A 128 1.32 -16.57 0.37
N LYS A 129 2.37 -17.37 0.39
CA LYS A 129 2.30 -18.75 0.88
C LYS A 129 1.73 -18.76 2.30
N LYS A 130 0.71 -19.60 2.54
CA LYS A 130 0.04 -19.70 3.84
C LYS A 130 1.09 -19.95 4.94
N SER A 131 1.23 -18.99 5.85
CA SER A 131 2.01 -19.15 7.07
C SER A 131 1.19 -19.94 8.10
N ASN A 132 1.85 -20.78 8.88
CA ASN A 132 1.26 -21.46 10.04
C ASN A 132 1.33 -20.60 11.32
N GLU A 133 1.88 -19.37 11.23
CA GLU A 133 1.92 -18.46 12.37
C GLU A 133 0.53 -18.00 12.77
N LYS A 134 0.24 -18.15 14.07
CA LYS A 134 -1.02 -17.69 14.65
C LYS A 134 -1.01 -16.17 14.73
N PRO A 135 -2.17 -15.51 14.55
CA PRO A 135 -2.27 -14.08 14.79
C PRO A 135 -1.87 -13.75 16.24
N PRO A 136 -1.34 -12.54 16.50
CA PRO A 136 -1.08 -12.08 17.86
C PRO A 136 -2.31 -12.26 18.75
N ILE A 137 -2.11 -12.75 19.97
CA ILE A 137 -3.20 -12.96 20.95
C ILE A 137 -3.75 -11.61 21.42
N LEU A 138 -2.91 -10.58 21.44
CA LEU A 138 -3.27 -9.25 21.87
C LEU A 138 -3.97 -8.47 20.76
N LYS A 139 -4.97 -7.68 21.15
CA LYS A 139 -5.59 -6.68 20.27
C LYS A 139 -4.53 -5.65 19.84
N PRO A 140 -4.62 -5.08 18.63
CA PRO A 140 -3.73 -4.01 18.19
C PRO A 140 -3.74 -2.85 19.20
N PRO A 141 -2.58 -2.30 19.60
CA PRO A 141 -2.49 -1.36 20.70
C PRO A 141 -3.08 0.06 20.45
N TYR A 142 -3.66 0.36 19.28
CA TYR A 142 -4.12 1.72 18.94
C TYR A 142 -5.39 1.80 18.05
N PHE A 143 -6.38 0.93 18.25
CA PHE A 143 -7.72 1.10 17.64
C PHE A 143 -8.85 0.86 18.65
N ASP A 144 -8.66 1.26 19.91
CA ASP A 144 -9.79 1.44 20.81
C ASP A 144 -10.45 2.77 20.45
N ALA A 145 -11.57 2.69 19.70
CA ALA A 145 -12.52 3.79 19.68
C ALA A 145 -12.82 4.15 21.12
N GLN A 146 -12.56 5.39 21.51
CA GLN A 146 -12.99 5.91 22.81
C GLN A 146 -14.51 5.77 22.88
N ILE A 147 -14.98 4.68 23.48
CA ILE A 147 -16.36 4.58 23.93
C ILE A 147 -16.44 5.49 25.13
N SER A 148 -16.85 6.73 24.86
CA SER A 148 -17.43 7.61 25.85
C SER A 148 -18.69 6.96 26.39
N THR A 149 -18.63 6.39 27.57
CA THR A 149 -19.81 6.23 28.41
C THR A 149 -19.51 6.86 29.75
N GLY A 150 -19.96 8.11 29.88
CA GLY A 150 -20.29 8.65 31.19
C GLY A 150 -21.50 7.91 31.77
N GLY A 151 -21.63 7.95 33.10
CA GLY A 151 -22.84 7.54 33.81
C GLY A 151 -22.57 6.91 35.17
N GLU A 152 -22.63 7.73 36.23
CA GLU A 152 -23.14 7.49 37.61
C GLU A 152 -22.98 6.07 38.22
N LYS A 153 -22.33 5.89 39.37
CA LYS A 153 -22.65 6.41 40.71
C LYS A 153 -21.45 6.27 41.65
#